data_AF-A0A849QJM6-F1
#
_entry.id   AF-A0A849QJM6-F1
#
_cell.length_a   1.000
_cell.length_b   1.000
_cell.length_c   1.000
_cell.angle_alpha   90.00
_cell.angle_beta   90.00
_cell.angle_gamma   90.00
#
_symmetry.space_group_name_H-M   'P 1'
#
loop_
_entity.id
_entity.type
_entity.pdbx_description
1 polymer ?
#
loop_
_entity_poly.entity_id
_entity_poly.type
_entity_poly.pdbx_seq_one_letter_code
_entity_poly.pdbx_strand_id
1 'polypeptide(L)'
;NISCTLGSRLGTAIHMGLITRIDSNPELLNNVSGSFLLSLILSIVLGVLGHYVTLALGLESAGVFVLTFIAVIAGVTSGIILSVVAVLLALGMFRFGFDPDNVVTPAIATIGDIVSMFMLMVAAKVVLAL
;
A
#
# COMPACT_ATOMS: atom_id res chain seq x y z
N ASN A 1 3.33 1.67 -2.96
CA ASN A 1 4.35 1.20 -3.92
C ASN A 1 4.60 -0.32 -3.86
N ILE A 2 4.74 -0.93 -2.67
CA ILE A 2 4.99 -2.39 -2.51
C ILE A 2 3.85 -3.26 -3.10
N SER A 3 2.59 -2.84 -2.94
CA SER A 3 1.45 -3.55 -3.57
C SER A 3 1.45 -3.46 -5.09
N CYS A 4 2.06 -2.42 -5.66
CA CYS A 4 2.13 -2.20 -7.10
C CYS A 4 3.18 -3.11 -7.75
N THR A 5 4.31 -3.34 -7.09
CA THR A 5 5.32 -4.31 -7.54
C THR A 5 4.83 -5.76 -7.40
N LEU A 6 4.03 -6.06 -6.38
CA LEU A 6 3.29 -7.32 -6.29
C LEU A 6 2.29 -7.49 -7.43
N GLY A 7 1.45 -6.47 -7.65
CA GLY A 7 0.43 -6.47 -8.71
C GLY A 7 1.06 -6.61 -10.10
N SER A 8 2.19 -5.96 -10.34
CA SER A 8 2.97 -6.11 -11.58
C SER A 8 3.47 -7.55 -11.76
N ARG A 9 4.09 -8.15 -10.73
CA ARG A 9 4.54 -9.56 -10.79
C ARG A 9 3.39 -10.55 -11.01
N LEU A 10 2.25 -10.33 -10.35
CA LEU A 10 1.03 -11.11 -10.56
C LEU A 10 0.51 -10.95 -11.99
N GLY A 11 0.44 -9.71 -12.47
CA GLY A 11 -0.03 -9.36 -13.81
C GLY A 11 0.82 -9.99 -14.91
N THR A 12 2.15 -9.91 -14.80
CA THR A 12 3.07 -10.56 -15.76
C THR A 12 2.93 -12.07 -15.74
N ALA A 13 2.78 -12.70 -14.56
CA ALA A 13 2.63 -14.14 -14.45
C ALA A 13 1.28 -14.65 -15.01
N ILE A 14 0.21 -13.86 -14.92
CA ILE A 14 -1.08 -14.14 -15.58
C ILE A 14 -0.94 -13.97 -17.10
N HIS A 15 -0.27 -12.92 -17.57
CA HIS A 15 -0.08 -12.65 -19.00
C HIS A 15 0.80 -13.70 -19.70
N MET A 16 1.78 -14.26 -18.99
CA MET A 16 2.63 -15.35 -19.49
C MET A 16 1.96 -16.73 -19.46
N GLY A 17 0.70 -16.84 -19.00
CA GLY A 17 -0.01 -18.11 -18.91
C GLY A 17 0.51 -19.06 -17.82
N LEU A 18 1.40 -18.58 -16.94
CA LEU A 18 1.99 -19.37 -15.84
C LEU A 18 1.00 -19.59 -14.69
N ILE A 19 -0.06 -18.79 -14.59
CA ILE A 19 -1.10 -18.90 -13.55
C ILE A 19 -2.43 -19.26 -14.21
N THR A 20 -2.71 -20.56 -14.32
CA THR A 20 -4.00 -21.10 -14.84
C THR A 20 -5.02 -21.38 -13.73
N ARG A 21 -4.59 -21.39 -12.47
CA ARG A 21 -5.45 -21.55 -11.27
C ARG A 21 -4.91 -20.71 -10.12
N ILE A 22 -5.78 -19.87 -9.55
CA ILE A 22 -5.49 -18.98 -8.41
C ILE A 22 -5.23 -19.78 -7.12
N ASP A 23 -5.57 -21.07 -7.08
CA ASP A 23 -5.78 -21.77 -5.82
C ASP A 23 -4.54 -22.27 -5.06
N SER A 24 -3.37 -22.51 -5.69
CA SER A 24 -2.27 -23.17 -4.94
C SER A 24 -0.84 -22.90 -5.47
N ASN A 25 -0.52 -21.68 -5.88
CA ASN A 25 0.89 -21.34 -6.18
C ASN A 25 1.59 -20.88 -4.89
N PRO A 26 2.46 -21.70 -4.27
CA PRO A 26 3.12 -21.34 -3.00
C PRO A 26 3.97 -20.07 -3.13
N GLU A 27 4.51 -19.80 -4.33
CA GLU A 27 5.27 -18.57 -4.61
C GLU A 27 4.39 -17.31 -4.61
N LEU A 28 3.15 -17.39 -5.08
CA LEU A 28 2.19 -16.29 -5.02
C LEU A 28 1.82 -15.99 -3.58
N LEU A 29 1.50 -17.04 -2.81
CA LEU A 29 1.14 -16.90 -1.40
C LEU A 29 2.29 -16.29 -0.59
N ASN A 30 3.53 -16.73 -0.85
CA ASN A 30 4.73 -16.23 -0.18
C ASN A 30 5.07 -14.78 -0.57
N ASN A 31 4.83 -14.40 -1.83
CA ASN A 31 5.01 -13.01 -2.25
C ASN A 31 3.95 -12.08 -1.63
N VAL A 32 2.68 -12.51 -1.60
CA VAL A 32 1.58 -11.74 -0.98
C VAL A 32 1.83 -11.57 0.52
N SER A 33 2.17 -12.65 1.23
CA SER A 33 2.48 -12.60 2.66
C SER A 33 3.72 -11.76 2.94
N GLY A 34 4.77 -11.92 2.12
CA GLY A 34 6.02 -11.19 2.24
C GLY A 34 5.83 -9.68 2.09
N SER A 35 5.03 -9.24 1.12
CA SER A 35 4.74 -7.81 0.96
C SER A 35 3.81 -7.26 2.03
N PHE A 36 2.89 -8.05 2.55
CA PHE A 36 2.06 -7.63 3.69
C PHE A 36 2.93 -7.43 4.94
N LEU A 37 3.80 -8.39 5.25
CA LEU A 37 4.79 -8.30 6.32
C LEU A 37 5.71 -7.09 6.13
N LEU A 38 6.22 -6.89 4.90
CA LEU A 38 7.09 -5.77 4.60
C LEU A 38 6.39 -4.42 4.79
N SER A 39 5.14 -4.28 4.34
CA SER A 39 4.33 -3.07 4.58
C SER A 39 4.10 -2.82 6.06
N LEU A 40 3.87 -3.87 6.85
CA LEU A 40 3.65 -3.75 8.29
C LEU A 40 4.93 -3.31 9.00
N ILE A 41 6.07 -3.93 8.69
CA ILE A 41 7.38 -3.55 9.23
C ILE A 41 7.71 -2.11 8.87
N LEU A 42 7.53 -1.72 7.61
CA LEU A 42 7.77 -0.34 7.17
C LEU A 42 6.88 0.65 7.91
N SER A 43 5.59 0.35 8.09
CA SER A 43 4.68 1.23 8.82
C SER A 43 5.12 1.46 10.27
N ILE A 44 5.63 0.42 10.94
CA ILE A 44 6.19 0.54 12.29
C ILE A 44 7.43 1.43 12.29
N VAL A 45 8.37 1.15 11.38
CA VAL A 45 9.62 1.93 11.26
C VAL A 45 9.32 3.40 10.98
N LEU A 46 8.38 3.70 10.07
CA LEU A 46 7.97 5.08 9.77
C LEU A 46 7.33 5.77 10.98
N GLY A 47 6.51 5.07 11.77
CA GLY A 47 5.92 5.63 12.99
C GLY A 47 6.95 6.00 14.05
N VAL A 48 7.90 5.10 14.28
CA VAL A 48 9.01 5.33 15.22
C VAL A 48 9.91 6.48 14.75
N LEU A 49 10.29 6.49 13.47
CA LEU A 49 11.06 7.59 12.88
C LEU A 49 10.29 8.91 12.97
N GLY A 50 8.97 8.89 12.73
CA GLY A 50 8.11 10.06 12.86
C GLY A 50 8.22 10.71 14.25
N HIS A 51 8.23 9.89 15.31
CA HIS A 51 8.44 10.39 16.67
C HIS A 51 9.80 11.07 16.84
N TYR A 52 10.89 10.41 16.43
CA TYR A 52 12.23 10.98 16.58
C TYR A 52 12.43 12.25 15.73
N VAL A 53 11.82 12.31 14.55
CA VAL A 53 11.84 13.52 13.71
C VAL A 53 11.07 14.66 14.38
N THR A 54 9.89 14.39 14.97
CA THR A 54 9.16 15.43 15.72
C THR A 54 9.96 15.99 16.90
N LEU A 55 10.68 15.12 17.63
CA LEU A 55 11.58 15.53 18.70
C LEU A 55 12.76 16.34 18.18
N ALA A 56 13.38 15.91 17.08
CA ALA A 56 14.51 16.62 16.46
C ALA A 56 14.11 18.02 15.93
N LEU A 57 12.84 18.18 15.52
CA LEU A 57 12.27 19.46 15.10
C LEU A 57 11.82 20.34 16.28
N GLY A 58 11.92 19.86 17.52
CA GLY A 58 11.48 20.60 18.72
C GLY A 58 9.95 20.71 18.85
N LEU A 59 9.20 19.86 18.18
CA LEU A 59 7.74 19.82 18.27
C LEU A 59 7.30 18.89 19.41
N GLU A 60 6.15 19.20 20.03
CA GLU A 60 5.52 18.29 20.97
C GLU A 60 5.11 17.01 20.24
N SER A 61 5.62 15.88 20.70
CA SER A 61 5.31 14.59 20.10
C SER A 61 4.14 13.94 20.81
N ALA A 62 3.18 13.42 20.03
CA ALA A 62 2.08 12.62 20.55
C ALA A 62 2.53 11.26 21.14
N GLY A 63 3.82 10.93 21.02
CA GLY A 63 4.43 9.71 21.54
C GLY A 63 4.65 8.63 20.47
N VAL A 64 5.68 7.80 20.66
CA VAL A 64 6.07 6.73 19.72
C VAL A 64 4.89 5.81 19.42
N PHE A 65 4.17 5.38 20.46
CA PHE A 65 3.06 4.44 20.32
C PHE A 65 1.91 5.03 19.49
N VAL A 66 1.53 6.28 19.74
CA VAL A 66 0.44 6.95 19.02
C VAL A 66 0.79 7.13 17.54
N LEU A 67 1.98 7.66 17.24
CA LEU A 67 2.43 7.88 15.87
C LEU A 67 2.60 6.56 15.10
N THR A 68 3.09 5.52 15.77
CA THR A 68 3.19 4.18 15.20
C THR A 68 1.82 3.59 14.90
N PHE A 69 0.86 3.76 15.81
CA PHE A 69 -0.49 3.24 15.63
C PHE A 69 -1.22 3.94 14.47
N ILE A 70 -1.07 5.27 14.36
CA ILE A 70 -1.56 6.06 13.23
C ILE A 70 -0.95 5.55 11.92
N ALA A 71 0.38 5.40 11.88
CA ALA A 71 1.10 4.96 10.67
C ALA A 71 0.66 3.55 10.21
N VAL A 72 0.49 2.62 11.15
CA VAL A 72 0.03 1.25 10.85
C VAL A 72 -1.42 1.25 10.35
N ILE A 73 -2.35 1.95 11.01
CA ILE A 73 -3.75 2.01 10.56
C ILE A 73 -3.84 2.65 9.18
N ALA A 74 -3.18 3.79 8.99
CA ALA A 74 -3.17 4.50 7.72
C ALA A 74 -2.56 3.64 6.60
N GLY A 75 -1.41 3.00 6.86
CA GLY A 75 -0.70 2.18 5.88
C GLY A 75 -1.47 0.90 5.49
N VAL A 76 -2.09 0.22 6.45
CA VAL A 76 -2.88 -0.98 6.18
C VAL A 76 -4.15 -0.63 5.41
N THR A 77 -4.89 0.39 5.86
CA THR A 77 -6.15 0.80 5.20
C THR A 77 -5.91 1.33 3.78
N SER A 78 -4.92 2.21 3.60
CA SER A 78 -4.55 2.72 2.27
C SER A 78 -4.03 1.59 1.37
N GLY A 79 -3.26 0.65 1.90
CA GLY A 79 -2.73 -0.50 1.17
C GLY A 79 -3.84 -1.41 0.62
N ILE A 80 -4.88 -1.68 1.42
CA ILE A 80 -6.04 -2.47 0.99
C ILE A 80 -6.80 -1.74 -0.12
N ILE A 81 -7.12 -0.46 0.08
CA ILE A 81 -7.87 0.34 -0.89
C ILE A 81 -7.09 0.44 -2.20
N LEU A 82 -5.80 0.75 -2.13
CA LEU A 82 -4.95 0.91 -3.31
C LEU A 82 -4.77 -0.41 -4.05
N SER A 83 -4.74 -1.54 -3.36
CA SER A 83 -4.71 -2.87 -3.99
C SER A 83 -5.98 -3.10 -4.82
N VAL A 84 -7.16 -2.80 -4.27
CA VAL A 84 -8.43 -2.92 -5.00
C VAL A 84 -8.46 -1.97 -6.20
N VAL A 85 -8.07 -0.72 -6.02
CA VAL A 85 -7.99 0.28 -7.09
C VAL A 85 -7.04 -0.16 -8.20
N ALA A 86 -5.87 -0.70 -7.85
CA ALA A 86 -4.90 -1.20 -8.81
C ALA A 86 -5.46 -2.34 -9.66
N VAL A 87 -6.17 -3.30 -9.04
CA VAL A 87 -6.82 -4.40 -9.77
C VAL A 87 -7.92 -3.88 -10.70
N LEU A 88 -8.76 -2.95 -10.23
CA LEU A 88 -9.83 -2.37 -11.04
C LEU A 88 -9.28 -1.59 -12.24
N LEU A 89 -8.23 -0.80 -12.05
CA LEU A 89 -7.58 -0.06 -13.13
C LEU A 89 -6.91 -0.98 -14.14
N ALA A 90 -6.21 -2.02 -13.67
CA ALA A 90 -5.59 -3.01 -14.54
C ALA A 90 -6.62 -3.75 -15.41
N LEU A 91 -7.72 -4.21 -14.81
CA LEU A 91 -8.81 -4.87 -15.53
C LEU A 91 -9.54 -3.93 -16.49
N GLY A 92 -9.76 -2.68 -16.08
CA GLY A 92 -10.38 -1.64 -16.89
C GLY A 92 -9.55 -1.35 -18.14
N MET A 93 -8.26 -1.04 -17.99
CA MET A 93 -7.39 -0.71 -19.12
C MET A 93 -7.19 -1.90 -20.07
N PHE A 94 -7.12 -3.13 -19.55
CA PHE A 94 -7.08 -4.32 -20.38
C PHE A 94 -8.34 -4.46 -21.25
N ARG A 95 -9.52 -4.09 -20.75
CA ARG A 95 -10.77 -4.09 -21.52
C ARG A 95 -10.78 -3.02 -22.62
N PHE A 96 -10.12 -1.89 -22.42
CA PHE A 96 -10.05 -0.78 -23.38
C PHE A 96 -8.91 -0.92 -24.41
N GLY A 97 -8.06 -1.94 -24.31
CA GLY A 97 -6.97 -2.18 -25.27
C GLY A 97 -5.80 -1.19 -25.16
N PHE A 98 -5.69 -0.47 -24.04
CA PHE A 98 -4.54 0.38 -23.75
C PHE A 98 -3.43 -0.43 -23.07
N ASP A 99 -2.17 -0.13 -23.41
CA ASP A 99 -1.02 -0.67 -22.69
C ASP A 99 -1.04 -0.19 -21.23
N PRO A 100 -1.26 -1.10 -20.26
CA PRO A 100 -1.41 -0.72 -18.87
C PRO A 100 -0.18 0.00 -18.34
N ASP A 101 1.02 -0.33 -18.84
CA ASP A 101 2.27 0.23 -18.33
C ASP A 101 2.43 1.75 -18.55
N ASN A 102 1.80 2.32 -19.60
CA ASN A 102 1.93 3.75 -19.94
C ASN A 102 0.94 4.67 -19.21
N VAL A 103 -0.19 4.13 -18.73
CA VAL A 103 -1.28 4.94 -18.14
C VAL A 103 -1.59 4.50 -16.71
N VAL A 104 -1.56 3.20 -16.43
CA VAL A 104 -1.93 2.65 -15.12
C VAL A 104 -0.89 2.99 -14.06
N THR A 105 0.40 2.92 -14.41
CA THR A 105 1.49 3.22 -13.47
C THR A 105 1.43 4.64 -12.89
N PRO A 106 1.38 5.72 -13.70
CA PRO A 106 1.26 7.08 -13.18
C PRO A 106 -0.11 7.35 -12.51
N ALA A 107 -1.18 6.72 -12.99
CA ALA A 107 -2.51 6.86 -12.39
C ALA A 107 -2.58 6.22 -10.99
N ILE A 108 -2.04 5.01 -10.82
CA ILE A 108 -2.00 4.34 -9.51
C ILE A 108 -1.14 5.12 -8.52
N ALA A 109 -0.02 5.71 -8.96
CA ALA A 109 0.83 6.51 -8.08
C ALA A 109 0.07 7.74 -7.54
N THR A 110 -0.54 8.52 -8.43
CA THR A 110 -1.30 9.72 -8.05
C THR A 110 -2.53 9.41 -7.19
N ILE A 111 -3.30 8.39 -7.55
CA ILE A 111 -4.44 7.95 -6.72
C ILE A 111 -3.95 7.39 -5.38
N GLY A 112 -2.84 6.65 -5.39
CA GLY A 112 -2.20 6.12 -4.19
C GLY A 112 -1.79 7.20 -3.20
N ASP A 113 -1.23 8.30 -3.69
CA ASP A 113 -0.83 9.44 -2.84
C ASP A 113 -2.06 10.11 -2.21
N ILE A 114 -3.11 10.37 -2.99
CA ILE A 114 -4.36 10.97 -2.49
C ILE A 114 -5.01 10.08 -1.43
N VAL A 115 -5.16 8.79 -1.72
CA VAL A 115 -5.77 7.82 -0.80
C VAL A 115 -4.93 7.68 0.47
N SER A 116 -3.60 7.58 0.35
CA SER A 116 -2.71 7.43 1.50
C SER A 116 -2.74 8.66 2.40
N MET A 117 -2.72 9.86 1.82
CA MET A 117 -2.82 11.11 2.57
C MET A 117 -4.18 11.23 3.29
N PHE A 118 -5.27 10.91 2.60
CA PHE A 118 -6.60 10.92 3.19
C PHE A 118 -6.72 9.93 4.36
N MET A 119 -6.27 8.70 4.16
CA MET A 119 -6.29 7.65 5.21
C MET A 119 -5.41 8.02 6.39
N LEU A 120 -4.27 8.69 6.16
CA LEU A 120 -3.41 9.18 7.22
C LEU A 120 -4.11 10.26 8.08
N MET A 121 -4.82 11.21 7.46
CA MET A 121 -5.59 12.20 8.21
C MET A 121 -6.74 11.55 9.00
N VAL A 122 -7.45 10.59 8.41
CA VAL A 122 -8.52 9.85 9.09
C VAL A 122 -7.97 9.07 10.28
N ALA A 123 -6.89 8.31 10.08
CA ALA A 123 -6.24 7.54 11.14
C ALA A 123 -5.77 8.45 12.29
N ALA A 124 -5.16 9.60 11.97
CA ALA A 124 -4.75 10.56 12.97
C ALA A 124 -5.94 11.08 13.77
N LYS A 125 -7.06 11.44 13.12
CA LYS A 125 -8.28 11.87 13.82
C LYS A 125 -8.88 10.80 14.70
N VAL A 126 -8.95 9.55 14.22
CA VAL A 126 -9.52 8.43 14.99
C VAL A 126 -8.67 8.15 16.23
N VAL A 127 -7.35 8.10 16.09
CA VAL A 127 -6.45 7.77 17.21
C VAL A 127 -6.36 8.91 18.22
N LEU A 128 -6.39 10.17 17.78
CA LEU A 128 -6.38 11.32 18.70
C LEU A 128 -7.74 11.58 19.37
N ALA A 129 -8.83 11.03 18.84
CA ALA A 129 -10.16 11.09 19.46
C ALA A 129 -10.41 9.96 20.48
N LEU A 130 -9.50 8.98 20.54
CA LEU A 130 -9.49 7.86 21.48
C LEU A 130 -8.73 8.24 22.75
#